data_AF-A0AAE1JF86-F1
#
_entry.id   AF-A0AAE1JF86-F1
#
_cell.length_a   1.000
_cell.length_b   1.000
_cell.length_c   1.000
_cell.angle_alpha   90.00
_cell.angle_beta   90.00
_cell.angle_gamma   90.00
#
_symmetry.space_group_name_H-M   'P 1'
#
loop_
_entity.id
_entity.type
_entity.pdbx_description
1 polymer ?
#
loop_
_entity_poly.entity_id
_entity_poly.type
_entity_poly.pdbx_seq_one_letter_code
_entity_poly.pdbx_strand_id
1 'polypeptide(L)'
;MSKQEAATPEIDSEEMEEGKKMEKAGGGGGGGETAKEYVLSCGDKVFVTEMNVVCLIGPVTREERILVTVKYLGEEDLHYTIGKSVKLGFLIEDYCDRKHYAKSNFQFTHQKTGKQVAENRTPEEFGMRHGDVILASLKPEVLQELEGNETG
;
A
#
# COMPACT_ATOMS: atom_id res chain seq x y z
N MET A 1 55.95 29.69 13.42
CA MET A 1 54.56 30.17 13.21
C MET A 1 54.20 29.88 11.76
N SER A 2 54.07 28.62 11.37
CA SER A 2 52.85 27.79 11.49
C SER A 2 51.69 28.37 10.68
N LYS A 3 51.58 27.96 9.42
CA LYS A 3 50.30 27.91 8.70
C LYS A 3 50.24 26.56 8.00
N GLN A 4 49.40 25.69 8.55
CA GLN A 4 48.95 24.44 7.95
C GLN A 4 47.79 24.81 7.01
N GLU A 5 47.88 24.45 5.74
CA GLU A 5 46.72 24.39 4.85
C GLU A 5 46.17 22.97 4.91
N ALA A 6 44.91 22.85 5.34
CA ALA A 6 44.19 21.60 5.46
C ALA A 6 43.21 21.46 4.29
N ALA A 7 43.16 20.24 3.77
CA ALA A 7 42.36 19.80 2.65
C ALA A 7 40.85 19.88 2.89
N THR A 8 40.11 20.17 1.82
CA THR A 8 38.66 19.94 1.69
C THR A 8 38.42 18.76 0.74
N PRO A 9 37.62 17.74 1.13
CA PRO A 9 37.15 16.71 0.21
C PRO A 9 35.89 17.17 -0.55
N GLU A 10 35.89 17.01 -1.87
CA GLU A 10 34.70 17.15 -2.71
C GLU A 10 34.03 15.77 -2.87
N ILE A 11 32.83 15.62 -2.33
CA ILE A 11 31.89 14.54 -2.64
C ILE A 11 30.49 15.16 -2.61
N ASP A 12 29.78 15.14 -3.74
CA ASP A 12 28.42 14.59 -3.84
C ASP A 12 28.03 14.55 -5.34
N SER A 13 27.89 13.37 -5.94
CA SER A 13 26.63 12.61 -6.02
C SER A 13 25.65 13.26 -7.01
N GLU A 14 25.88 13.04 -8.31
CA GLU A 14 24.88 13.32 -9.33
C GLU A 14 23.85 12.18 -9.40
N GLU A 15 22.60 12.63 -9.53
CA GLU A 15 21.33 11.93 -9.44
C GLU A 15 21.18 10.76 -10.43
N MET A 16 20.48 9.74 -9.94
CA MET A 16 19.82 8.74 -10.76
C MET A 16 18.52 9.33 -11.33
N GLU A 17 18.42 9.45 -12.65
CA GLU A 17 17.15 9.43 -13.36
C GLU A 17 17.19 8.34 -14.44
N GLU A 18 16.56 7.20 -14.17
CA GLU A 18 16.05 6.33 -15.24
C GLU A 18 14.59 5.99 -14.94
N GLY A 19 13.70 6.85 -15.45
CA GLY A 19 12.28 6.58 -15.55
C GLY A 19 12.03 5.38 -16.47
N LYS A 20 11.79 4.21 -15.88
CA LYS A 20 11.45 3.01 -16.65
C LYS A 20 9.95 2.96 -16.97
N LYS A 21 9.66 3.52 -18.15
CA LYS A 21 8.57 3.25 -19.08
C LYS A 21 7.75 1.98 -18.77
N MET A 22 6.47 2.16 -18.40
CA MET A 22 5.47 1.09 -18.34
C MET A 22 5.03 0.72 -19.76
N GLU A 23 5.33 -0.51 -20.19
CA GLU A 23 4.81 -1.06 -21.44
C GLU A 23 3.43 -1.70 -21.21
N LYS A 24 2.45 -1.25 -21.99
CA LYS A 24 1.08 -1.75 -22.02
C LYS A 24 1.04 -3.00 -22.90
N ALA A 25 0.97 -4.19 -22.31
CA ALA A 25 0.75 -5.42 -23.06
C ALA A 25 -0.72 -5.48 -23.53
N GLY A 26 -0.92 -5.49 -24.85
CA GLY A 26 -2.23 -5.61 -25.48
C GLY A 26 -2.63 -7.06 -25.74
N GLY A 27 -3.89 -7.37 -25.41
CA GLY A 27 -4.84 -8.05 -26.30
C GLY A 27 -4.89 -9.59 -26.29
N GLY A 28 -6.01 -10.13 -25.81
CA GLY A 28 -6.39 -11.54 -26.05
C GLY A 28 -7.74 -11.96 -25.44
N GLY A 29 -8.83 -11.63 -26.14
CA GLY A 29 -10.17 -12.26 -26.17
C GLY A 29 -10.71 -13.16 -25.04
N GLY A 30 -11.92 -12.83 -24.59
CA GLY A 30 -12.84 -13.76 -23.93
C GLY A 30 -13.88 -13.03 -23.08
N GLY A 31 -15.14 -13.01 -23.53
CA GLY A 31 -16.24 -12.38 -22.80
C GLY A 31 -16.45 -13.04 -21.44
N GLY A 32 -16.50 -12.21 -20.40
CA GLY A 32 -16.73 -12.60 -19.01
C GLY A 32 -16.02 -11.63 -18.10
N GLU A 33 -16.78 -10.73 -17.47
CA GLU A 33 -16.42 -9.87 -16.34
C GLU A 33 -15.00 -9.25 -16.37
N THR A 34 -14.95 -7.93 -16.60
CA THR A 34 -13.77 -7.08 -16.76
C THR A 34 -12.92 -6.98 -15.47
N ALA A 35 -12.33 -8.09 -15.05
CA ALA A 35 -11.27 -8.11 -14.05
C ALA A 35 -10.00 -7.54 -14.70
N LYS A 36 -9.50 -6.41 -14.18
CA LYS A 36 -8.21 -5.86 -14.58
C LYS A 36 -7.11 -6.61 -13.83
N GLU A 37 -6.22 -7.27 -14.57
CA GLU A 37 -5.01 -7.90 -14.01
C GLU A 37 -3.94 -6.82 -13.77
N TYR A 38 -3.40 -6.77 -12.56
CA TYR A 38 -2.26 -5.94 -12.20
C TYR A 38 -1.13 -6.84 -11.75
N VAL A 39 0.07 -6.64 -12.28
CA VAL A 39 1.28 -7.34 -11.84
C VAL A 39 1.99 -6.39 -10.88
N LEU A 40 2.08 -6.79 -9.61
CA LEU A 40 2.83 -6.04 -8.61
C LEU A 40 4.33 -6.15 -8.90
N SER A 41 5.12 -5.19 -8.40
CA SER A 41 6.58 -5.15 -8.56
C SER A 41 7.29 -6.41 -8.04
N CYS A 42 6.64 -7.18 -7.17
CA CYS A 42 7.10 -8.48 -6.65
C CYS A 42 6.82 -9.68 -7.59
N GLY A 43 6.13 -9.49 -8.71
CA GLY A 43 5.76 -10.56 -9.65
C GLY A 43 4.45 -11.29 -9.30
N ASP A 44 3.79 -10.92 -8.20
CA ASP A 44 2.46 -11.43 -7.85
C ASP A 44 1.36 -10.81 -8.72
N LYS A 45 0.32 -11.60 -9.01
CA LYS A 45 -0.80 -11.20 -9.86
C LYS A 45 -2.00 -10.79 -9.01
N VAL A 46 -2.49 -9.59 -9.25
CA VAL A 46 -3.68 -9.02 -8.61
C VAL A 46 -4.80 -8.98 -9.63
N PHE A 47 -6.00 -9.38 -9.21
CA PHE A 47 -7.20 -9.26 -10.05
C PHE A 47 -8.14 -8.26 -9.40
N VAL A 48 -8.43 -7.18 -10.11
CA VAL A 48 -9.34 -6.13 -9.65
C VAL A 48 -10.64 -6.27 -10.40
N THR A 49 -11.71 -6.58 -9.68
CA THR A 49 -13.06 -6.64 -10.26
C THR A 49 -13.74 -5.28 -10.16
N GLU A 50 -14.69 -4.98 -11.05
CA GLU A 50 -15.46 -3.72 -11.08
C GLU A 50 -16.29 -3.42 -9.81
N MET A 51 -16.30 -4.32 -8.82
CA MET A 51 -17.09 -4.20 -7.60
C MET A 51 -16.23 -3.94 -6.36
N ASN A 52 -15.38 -2.90 -6.32
CA ASN A 52 -14.61 -2.51 -5.12
C ASN A 52 -13.87 -3.64 -4.35
N VAL A 53 -13.67 -4.79 -5.01
CA VAL A 53 -13.09 -6.01 -4.45
C VAL A 53 -11.78 -6.28 -5.16
N VAL A 54 -10.70 -6.16 -4.41
CA VAL A 54 -9.32 -6.36 -4.85
C VAL A 54 -8.86 -7.75 -4.45
N CYS A 55 -8.51 -8.59 -5.42
CA CYS A 55 -7.96 -9.91 -5.15
C CYS A 55 -6.43 -9.84 -5.20
N LEU A 56 -5.77 -9.75 -4.04
CA LEU A 56 -4.31 -9.83 -3.95
C LEU A 56 -3.92 -11.32 -3.91
N ILE A 57 -3.69 -11.91 -5.09
CA ILE A 57 -3.46 -13.35 -5.25
C ILE A 57 -1.95 -13.64 -5.26
N GLY A 58 -1.40 -14.09 -4.14
CA GLY A 58 -0.24 -14.97 -4.15
C GLY A 58 -0.63 -16.40 -4.59
N PRO A 59 0.31 -17.35 -4.75
CA PRO A 59 0.02 -18.75 -5.11
C PRO A 59 -0.66 -19.52 -3.96
N VAL A 60 -1.87 -19.11 -3.60
CA VAL A 60 -2.62 -19.60 -2.44
C VAL A 60 -3.95 -20.17 -2.91
N THR A 61 -4.29 -21.35 -2.38
CA THR A 61 -5.54 -22.04 -2.69
C THR A 61 -6.74 -21.19 -2.25
N ARG A 62 -7.91 -21.43 -2.85
CA ARG A 62 -9.12 -20.61 -2.60
C ARG A 62 -9.57 -20.65 -1.14
N GLU A 63 -9.22 -21.71 -0.41
CA GLU A 63 -9.56 -21.98 1.00
C GLU A 63 -8.69 -21.18 1.99
N GLU A 64 -7.59 -20.59 1.51
CA GLU A 64 -6.63 -19.84 2.32
C GLU A 64 -6.79 -18.33 2.16
N ARG A 65 -7.89 -17.88 1.55
CA ARG A 65 -8.18 -16.46 1.35
C ARG A 65 -9.17 -15.95 2.39
N ILE A 66 -8.98 -14.71 2.80
CA ILE A 66 -9.91 -13.99 3.68
C ILE A 66 -10.36 -12.69 3.01
N LEU A 67 -11.59 -12.29 3.30
CA LEU A 67 -12.09 -10.96 2.97
C LEU A 67 -11.70 -10.00 4.10
N VAL A 68 -11.13 -8.86 3.77
CA VAL A 68 -10.77 -7.78 4.68
C VAL A 68 -11.34 -6.49 4.13
N THR A 69 -11.87 -5.63 4.99
CA THR A 69 -12.36 -4.30 4.59
C THR A 69 -11.44 -3.23 5.15
N VAL A 70 -11.02 -2.28 4.33
CA VAL A 70 -10.28 -1.10 4.77
C VAL A 70 -11.24 0.09 4.76
N LYS A 71 -11.35 0.77 5.90
CA LYS A 71 -12.20 1.95 6.07
C LYS A 71 -11.36 3.18 6.40
N TYR A 72 -11.72 4.30 5.82
CA TYR A 72 -11.23 5.62 6.22
C TYR A 72 -12.41 6.56 6.46
N LEU A 73 -12.23 7.51 7.37
CA LEU A 73 -13.32 8.34 7.86
C LEU A 73 -13.89 9.22 6.72
N GLY A 74 -15.17 9.03 6.41
CA GLY A 74 -15.88 9.82 5.40
C GLY A 74 -15.63 9.38 3.95
N GLU A 75 -14.92 8.27 3.74
CA GLU A 75 -14.64 7.73 2.42
C GLU A 75 -15.33 6.39 2.15
N GLU A 76 -15.40 6.00 0.88
CA GLU A 76 -15.87 4.68 0.48
C GLU A 76 -14.92 3.57 0.97
N ASP A 77 -15.52 2.54 1.55
CA ASP A 77 -14.85 1.34 2.04
C ASP A 77 -14.28 0.52 0.86
N LEU A 78 -13.03 0.06 0.98
CA LEU A 78 -12.42 -0.84 0.01
C LEU A 78 -12.39 -2.27 0.55
N HIS A 79 -12.80 -3.23 -0.28
CA HIS A 79 -12.84 -4.64 0.09
C HIS A 79 -11.69 -5.39 -0.58
N TYR A 80 -11.03 -6.25 0.19
CA TYR A 80 -9.84 -6.98 -0.24
C TYR A 80 -10.02 -8.47 0.01
N THR A 81 -9.82 -9.29 -1.01
CA THR A 81 -9.64 -10.74 -0.85
C THR A 81 -8.16 -11.03 -0.90
N ILE A 82 -7.58 -11.41 0.23
CA ILE A 82 -6.13 -11.63 0.37
C ILE A 82 -5.84 -13.04 0.89
N GLY A 83 -4.71 -13.61 0.49
CA GLY A 83 -4.22 -14.85 1.07
C GLY A 83 -3.77 -14.66 2.53
N LYS A 84 -4.02 -15.64 3.39
CA LYS A 84 -3.62 -15.64 4.81
C LYS A 84 -2.11 -15.50 5.02
N SER A 85 -1.32 -15.95 4.06
CA SER A 85 0.16 -15.90 4.07
C SER A 85 0.74 -14.71 3.28
N VAL A 86 -0.10 -13.88 2.67
CA VAL A 86 0.36 -12.69 1.93
C VAL A 86 0.66 -11.58 2.93
N LYS A 87 1.74 -10.81 2.71
CA LYS A 87 2.06 -9.68 3.59
C LYS A 87 1.00 -8.59 3.49
N LEU A 88 0.61 -8.02 4.64
CA LEU A 88 -0.35 -6.92 4.74
C LEU A 88 0.17 -5.63 4.08
N GLY A 89 1.48 -5.51 3.88
CA GLY A 89 2.10 -4.39 3.16
C GLY A 89 1.56 -4.19 1.74
N PHE A 90 1.23 -5.27 1.02
CA PHE A 90 0.64 -5.17 -0.32
C PHE A 90 -0.75 -4.55 -0.31
N LEU A 91 -1.56 -4.89 0.70
CA LEU A 91 -2.89 -4.31 0.88
C LEU A 91 -2.78 -2.82 1.22
N ILE A 92 -1.83 -2.45 2.08
CA ILE A 92 -1.58 -1.05 2.45
C ILE A 92 -1.13 -0.23 1.24
N GLU A 93 -0.19 -0.78 0.45
CA GLU A 93 0.33 -0.12 -0.75
C GLU A 93 -0.76 0.09 -1.81
N ASP A 94 -1.54 -0.95 -2.13
CA ASP A 94 -2.66 -0.85 -3.07
C ASP A 94 -3.74 0.13 -2.58
N TYR A 95 -4.07 0.12 -1.28
CA TYR A 95 -5.02 1.08 -0.71
C TYR A 95 -4.55 2.52 -0.92
N CYS A 96 -3.29 2.81 -0.59
CA CYS A 96 -2.70 4.13 -0.76
C CYS A 96 -2.61 4.55 -2.24
N ASP A 97 -2.23 3.64 -3.14
CA ASP A 97 -2.14 3.90 -4.57
C ASP A 97 -3.51 4.32 -5.16
N ARG A 98 -4.57 3.56 -4.85
CA ARG A 98 -5.94 3.85 -5.32
C ARG A 98 -6.51 5.14 -4.80
N LYS A 99 -6.20 5.48 -3.56
CA LYS A 99 -6.67 6.70 -2.92
C LYS A 99 -5.73 7.89 -3.19
N HIS A 100 -4.65 7.68 -3.94
CA HIS A 100 -3.60 8.66 -4.22
C HIS A 100 -3.02 9.30 -2.95
N TYR A 101 -2.86 8.48 -1.91
CA TYR A 101 -2.32 8.89 -0.63
C TYR A 101 -0.87 8.45 -0.45
N ALA A 102 -0.08 9.33 0.17
CA ALA A 102 1.25 8.95 0.64
C ALA A 102 1.10 7.99 1.83
N LYS A 103 1.61 6.77 1.68
CA LYS A 103 1.63 5.73 2.72
C LYS A 103 2.21 6.22 4.05
N SER A 104 3.22 7.10 3.99
CA SER A 104 3.85 7.72 5.17
C SER A 104 2.87 8.52 6.03
N ASN A 105 1.76 9.01 5.46
CA ASN A 105 0.80 9.88 6.14
C ASN A 105 -0.27 9.10 6.90
N PHE A 106 -0.37 7.79 6.68
CA PHE A 106 -1.42 6.96 7.24
C PHE A 106 -0.88 5.97 8.27
N GLN A 107 -1.74 5.64 9.22
CA GLN A 107 -1.59 4.53 10.14
C GLN A 107 -2.78 3.59 9.93
N PHE A 108 -2.48 2.28 9.88
CA PHE A 108 -3.48 1.24 9.71
C PHE A 108 -3.63 0.48 11.01
N THR A 109 -4.86 0.35 11.51
CA THR A 109 -5.15 -0.25 12.81
C THR A 109 -6.25 -1.28 12.66
N HIS A 110 -6.10 -2.44 13.28
CA HIS A 110 -7.14 -3.45 13.25
C HIS A 110 -8.28 -3.08 14.20
N GLN A 111 -9.51 -3.01 13.67
CA GLN A 111 -10.67 -2.48 14.40
C GLN A 111 -10.95 -3.23 15.71
N LYS A 112 -10.86 -4.57 15.71
CA LYS A 112 -11.21 -5.37 16.89
C LYS A 112 -10.16 -5.34 17.99
N THR A 113 -8.88 -5.33 17.61
CA THR A 113 -7.77 -5.43 18.58
C THR A 113 -7.16 -4.07 18.93
N GLY A 114 -7.45 -3.03 18.15
CA GLY A 114 -6.80 -1.72 18.26
C GLY A 114 -5.31 -1.75 17.96
N LYS A 115 -4.77 -2.88 17.46
CA LYS A 115 -3.34 -3.03 17.18
C LYS A 115 -3.01 -2.45 15.81
N GLN A 116 -1.89 -1.74 15.73
CA GLN A 116 -1.35 -1.28 14.46
C GLN A 116 -1.01 -2.48 13.57
N VAL A 117 -1.48 -2.43 12.33
CA VAL A 117 -1.17 -3.40 11.28
C VAL A 117 0.25 -3.17 10.80
N ALA A 118 1.10 -4.19 10.94
CA ALA A 118 2.48 -4.14 10.47
C ALA A 118 2.58 -4.71 9.05
N GLU A 119 3.27 -3.99 8.16
CA GLU A 119 3.37 -4.31 6.73
C GLU A 119 4.06 -5.65 6.45
N ASN A 120 5.02 -6.01 7.31
CA ASN A 120 5.79 -7.24 7.17
C ASN A 120 5.04 -8.47 7.69
N ARG A 121 3.91 -8.30 8.37
CA ARG A 121 3.12 -9.42 8.89
C ARG A 121 2.08 -9.88 7.88
N THR A 122 1.77 -11.15 7.95
CA THR A 122 0.66 -11.75 7.23
C THR A 122 -0.64 -11.66 8.05
N PRO A 123 -1.83 -11.75 7.42
CA PRO A 123 -3.09 -11.82 8.13
C PRO A 123 -3.14 -12.93 9.17
N GLU A 124 -2.55 -14.09 8.86
CA GLU A 124 -2.50 -15.22 9.79
C GLU A 124 -1.66 -14.91 11.04
N GLU A 125 -0.45 -14.38 10.88
CA GLU A 125 0.40 -13.96 11.99
C GLU A 125 -0.19 -12.81 12.81
N PHE A 126 -1.02 -11.99 12.17
CA PHE A 126 -1.74 -10.91 12.83
C PHE A 126 -3.02 -11.40 13.53
N GLY A 127 -3.50 -12.60 13.20
CA GLY A 127 -4.72 -13.20 13.74
C GLY A 127 -6.00 -12.65 13.11
N MET A 128 -5.93 -12.16 11.87
CA MET A 128 -7.09 -11.66 11.12
C MET A 128 -7.94 -12.81 10.59
N ARG A 129 -9.26 -12.59 10.58
CA ARG A 129 -10.26 -13.52 10.10
C ARG A 129 -11.03 -12.93 8.93
N HIS A 130 -11.76 -13.80 8.23
CA HIS A 130 -12.67 -13.38 7.17
C HIS A 130 -13.70 -12.37 7.72
N GLY A 131 -13.84 -11.25 7.01
CA GLY A 131 -14.71 -10.13 7.39
C GLY A 131 -14.10 -9.14 8.38
N ASP A 132 -12.82 -9.27 8.73
CA ASP A 132 -12.17 -8.29 9.60
C ASP A 132 -11.98 -6.94 8.91
N VAL A 133 -11.84 -5.90 9.75
CA VAL A 133 -11.80 -4.50 9.32
C VAL A 133 -10.49 -3.86 9.76
N ILE A 134 -9.82 -3.20 8.82
CA ILE A 134 -8.68 -2.31 9.04
C ILE A 134 -9.19 -0.88 8.96
N LEU A 135 -8.87 -0.08 9.97
CA LEU A 135 -9.10 1.35 9.99
C LEU A 135 -7.83 2.04 9.50
N ALA A 136 -7.95 2.79 8.42
CA ALA A 136 -6.96 3.77 8.02
C ALA A 136 -7.25 5.07 8.77
N SER A 137 -6.21 5.74 9.23
CA SER A 137 -6.28 7.05 9.89
C SER A 137 -5.03 7.86 9.57
N LEU A 138 -5.18 9.18 9.39
CA LEU A 138 -4.02 10.06 9.24
C LEU A 138 -3.19 10.07 10.52
N LYS A 139 -1.87 10.12 10.36
CA LYS A 139 -0.97 10.33 11.48
C LYS A 139 -1.17 11.74 12.05
N PRO A 140 -1.06 11.91 13.39
CA PRO A 140 -1.24 13.21 14.03
C PRO A 140 -0.23 14.28 13.56
N GLU A 141 0.92 13.86 13.03
CA GLU A 141 1.93 14.76 12.45
C GLU A 141 1.40 15.46 11.20
N VAL A 142 0.61 14.76 10.39
CA VAL A 142 0.03 15.29 9.14
C VAL A 142 -1.20 16.16 9.40
N LEU A 143 -1.96 15.85 10.46
CA LEU A 143 -3.12 16.64 10.86
C LEU A 143 -2.72 18.06 11.30
N GLN A 144 -1.57 18.21 11.96
CA GLN A 144 -1.07 19.51 12.41
C GLN A 144 -0.72 20.48 11.28
N GLU A 145 -0.34 19.98 10.09
CA GLU A 145 0.01 20.83 8.95
C GLU A 145 -1.23 21.39 8.23
N LEU A 146 -2.39 20.73 8.32
CA LEU A 146 -3.63 21.20 7.73
C LEU A 146 -4.31 22.31 8.53
N GLU A 147 -4.07 22.35 9.84
CA GLU A 147 -4.63 23.38 10.75
C GLU A 147 -3.69 24.60 10.92
N GLY A 148 -2.47 24.55 10.35
CA GLY A 148 -1.44 25.57 10.55
C GLY A 148 -1.40 26.74 9.55
N ASN A 149 -2.25 26.75 8.52
CA ASN A 149 -2.21 27.75 7.44
C ASN A 149 -3.36 28.77 7.47
N GLU A 150 -3.70 29.26 8.66
CA GLU A 150 -4.55 30.45 8.86
C GLU A 150 -3.81 31.50 9.69
N THR A 151 -2.66 32.00 9.24
CA THR A 151 -2.18 33.32 9.68
C THR A 151 -1.11 33.88 8.74
N GLY A 152 -1.42 35.01 8.09
CA GLY A 152 -0.45 35.82 7.35
C GLY A 152 -1.07 36.60 6.20
#